data_AF-A0A1A9DI92-F1
#
_entry.id   AF-A0A1A9DI92-F1
#
_cell.length_a   1.000
_cell.length_b   1.000
_cell.length_c   1.000
_cell.angle_alpha   90.00
_cell.angle_beta   90.00
_cell.angle_gamma   90.00
#
_symmetry.space_group_name_H-M   'P 1'
#
loop_
_entity.id
_entity.type
_entity.pdbx_description
1 polymer ?
#
loop_
_entity_poly.entity_id
_entity_poly.type
_entity_poly.pdbx_seq_one_letter_code
_entity_poly.pdbx_strand_id
1 'polypeptide(L)'
;MSYVASLPLHGADAQLLAVVVAIRAARTGVGNVTGQDLRSLRLADAEGAVAALTALGWQARGDLIAGSPDVPVGIAVPGLTDGGDHRLPFGKVMRSRVSGWTSRTLNAKPVKKTPPAARLAALFLAAHGRPYRPSVLPEDLPEHCRAALPDLLARNFLKELDGDTYLLGDAVRHVAGKRTAPVPTVRVPDEEEPVSWDVWKGEASVALRRHVEAVESCPLCGLSTARVSEAFMRKPVPAQADEKVRAAYAAWRENQSEPGPRAARFAADFRAAHGHGPSVKQLCQGISERKQPRRLRIYLVRQLIAEGWLTNTEPVPWTLRPGKAAAPSGTSAPRVRAS
;
A
#
# COMPACT_ATOMS: atom_id res chain seq x y z
N MET A 1 -9.74 12.41 -17.08
CA MET A 1 -9.01 13.43 -17.85
C MET A 1 -10.01 14.32 -18.55
N SER A 2 -10.93 13.75 -19.33
CA SER A 2 -12.00 14.48 -20.03
C SER A 2 -12.83 15.41 -19.15
N TYR A 3 -13.19 15.00 -17.92
CA TYR A 3 -13.85 15.91 -16.96
C TYR A 3 -13.08 17.21 -16.71
N VAL A 4 -11.75 17.16 -16.61
CA VAL A 4 -10.94 18.37 -16.39
C VAL A 4 -10.72 19.11 -17.70
N ALA A 5 -10.56 18.40 -18.81
CA ALA A 5 -10.44 19.00 -20.13
C ALA A 5 -11.69 19.79 -20.55
N SER A 6 -12.87 19.40 -20.04
CA SER A 6 -14.12 20.14 -20.27
C SER A 6 -14.33 21.34 -19.35
N LEU A 7 -13.49 21.55 -18.33
CA LEU A 7 -13.59 22.73 -17.47
C LEU A 7 -13.04 23.95 -18.22
N PRO A 8 -13.64 25.15 -18.03
CA PRO A 8 -13.13 26.39 -18.62
C PRO A 8 -11.92 26.91 -17.83
N LEU A 9 -10.87 26.09 -17.75
CA LEU A 9 -9.60 26.41 -17.10
C LEU A 9 -8.54 26.72 -18.15
N HIS A 10 -7.94 27.88 -18.02
CA HIS A 10 -6.81 28.30 -18.86
C HIS A 10 -5.50 28.01 -18.14
N GLY A 11 -4.55 27.43 -18.88
CA GLY A 11 -3.20 27.17 -18.38
C GLY A 11 -3.04 25.83 -17.64
N ALA A 12 -1.79 25.37 -17.63
CA ALA A 12 -1.43 24.06 -17.11
C ALA A 12 -1.56 23.96 -15.59
N ASP A 13 -1.33 25.04 -14.86
CA ASP A 13 -1.28 25.02 -13.40
C ASP A 13 -2.65 24.72 -12.79
N ALA A 14 -3.67 25.49 -13.23
CA ALA A 14 -5.05 25.30 -12.80
C ALA A 14 -5.57 23.92 -13.22
N GLN A 15 -5.29 23.48 -14.45
CA GLN A 15 -5.71 22.16 -14.92
C GLN A 15 -5.02 21.00 -14.18
N LEU A 16 -3.72 21.12 -13.87
CA LEU A 16 -2.99 20.11 -13.11
C LEU A 16 -3.52 20.01 -11.67
N LEU A 17 -3.78 21.14 -11.02
CA LEU A 17 -4.41 21.16 -9.70
C LEU A 17 -5.82 20.56 -9.76
N ALA A 18 -6.62 20.92 -10.78
CA ALA A 18 -7.96 20.39 -11.01
C ALA A 18 -7.96 18.86 -11.13
N VAL A 19 -7.00 18.28 -11.86
CA VAL A 19 -6.86 16.81 -11.97
C VAL A 19 -6.70 16.16 -10.60
N VAL A 20 -5.79 16.69 -9.78
CA VAL A 20 -5.50 16.10 -8.46
C VAL A 20 -6.70 16.19 -7.54
N VAL A 21 -7.33 17.36 -7.48
CA VAL A 21 -8.52 17.60 -6.65
C VAL A 21 -9.69 16.75 -7.12
N ALA A 22 -10.01 16.76 -8.43
CA ALA A 22 -11.12 16.00 -8.99
C ALA A 22 -10.98 14.49 -8.73
N ILE A 23 -9.79 13.92 -8.88
CA ILE A 23 -9.53 12.51 -8.55
C ILE A 23 -9.77 12.23 -7.07
N ARG A 24 -9.37 13.14 -6.17
CA ARG A 24 -9.58 12.97 -4.72
C ARG A 24 -11.04 13.18 -4.33
N ALA A 25 -11.74 14.08 -5.00
CA ALA A 25 -13.16 14.40 -4.83
C ALA A 25 -14.11 13.38 -5.47
N ALA A 26 -13.63 12.59 -6.43
CA ALA A 26 -14.41 11.66 -7.26
C ALA A 26 -15.45 10.78 -6.52
N ARG A 27 -15.23 10.46 -5.25
CA ARG A 27 -16.14 9.63 -4.46
C ARG A 27 -17.18 10.44 -3.67
N THR A 28 -16.77 11.55 -3.08
CA THR A 28 -17.52 12.26 -2.02
C THR A 28 -17.81 13.72 -2.37
N GLY A 29 -17.48 14.17 -3.58
CA GLY A 29 -17.52 15.58 -3.97
C GLY A 29 -16.50 16.46 -3.26
N VAL A 30 -15.69 15.93 -2.34
CA VAL A 30 -14.68 16.69 -1.57
C VAL A 30 -13.33 16.02 -1.70
N GLY A 31 -12.34 16.75 -2.22
CA GLY A 31 -10.96 16.32 -2.38
C GLY A 31 -10.04 17.02 -1.39
N ASN A 32 -9.44 16.27 -0.47
CA ASN A 32 -8.49 16.83 0.48
C ASN A 32 -7.12 17.05 -0.18
N VAL A 33 -6.53 18.23 -0.02
CA VAL A 33 -5.21 18.62 -0.53
C VAL A 33 -4.44 19.32 0.58
N THR A 34 -3.14 19.07 0.70
CA THR A 34 -2.27 19.78 1.66
C THR A 34 -1.42 20.85 0.95
N GLY A 35 -0.88 21.81 1.69
CA GLY A 35 0.11 22.75 1.13
C GLY A 35 1.36 22.02 0.60
N GLN A 36 1.73 20.87 1.19
CA GLN A 36 2.78 20.01 0.66
C GLN A 36 2.43 19.39 -0.70
N ASP A 37 1.18 18.97 -0.91
CA ASP A 37 0.71 18.51 -2.22
C ASP A 37 0.88 19.63 -3.26
N LEU A 38 0.44 20.85 -2.94
CA LEU A 38 0.53 22.02 -3.83
C LEU A 38 1.98 22.30 -4.26
N ARG A 39 2.91 22.30 -3.30
CA ARG A 39 4.35 22.44 -3.58
C ARG A 39 4.90 21.29 -4.44
N SER A 40 4.42 20.07 -4.26
CA SER A 40 4.86 18.91 -5.04
C SER A 40 4.44 18.97 -6.52
N LEU A 41 3.37 19.73 -6.82
CA LEU A 41 2.91 19.95 -8.20
C LEU A 41 3.82 20.90 -8.98
N ARG A 42 4.64 21.71 -8.29
CA ARG A 42 5.55 22.69 -8.90
C ARG A 42 4.82 23.65 -9.85
N LEU A 43 3.65 24.13 -9.41
CA LEU A 43 2.92 25.18 -10.11
C LEU A 43 3.80 26.43 -10.19
N ALA A 44 3.78 27.12 -11.33
CA ALA A 44 4.43 28.41 -11.48
C ALA A 44 3.66 29.50 -10.73
N ASP A 45 2.32 29.44 -10.76
CA ASP A 45 1.42 30.33 -10.04
C ASP A 45 0.37 29.51 -9.28
N ALA A 46 0.69 29.19 -8.03
CA ALA A 46 -0.19 28.41 -7.17
C ALA A 46 -1.43 29.21 -6.71
N GLU A 47 -1.28 30.52 -6.52
CA GLU A 47 -2.37 31.41 -6.11
C GLU A 47 -3.40 31.56 -7.23
N GLY A 48 -2.94 31.86 -8.45
CA GLY A 48 -3.80 31.93 -9.63
C GLY A 48 -4.46 30.60 -9.94
N ALA A 49 -3.78 29.46 -9.74
CA ALA A 49 -4.39 28.14 -9.91
C ALA A 49 -5.53 27.89 -8.91
N VAL A 50 -5.36 28.25 -7.63
CA VAL A 50 -6.42 28.14 -6.62
C VAL A 50 -7.57 29.09 -6.94
N ALA A 51 -7.28 30.34 -7.29
CA ALA A 51 -8.28 31.34 -7.68
C ALA A 51 -9.12 30.89 -8.89
N ALA A 52 -8.48 30.27 -9.90
CA ALA A 52 -9.17 29.72 -11.06
C ALA A 52 -10.16 28.60 -10.68
N LEU A 53 -9.81 27.72 -9.72
CA LEU A 53 -10.75 26.72 -9.22
C LEU A 53 -11.89 27.36 -8.42
N THR A 54 -11.60 28.39 -7.62
CA THR A 54 -12.63 29.15 -6.91
C THR A 54 -13.61 29.83 -7.88
N ALA A 55 -13.13 30.35 -9.01
CA ALA A 55 -13.97 30.91 -10.06
C ALA A 55 -14.91 29.87 -10.72
N LEU A 56 -14.56 28.59 -10.69
CA LEU A 56 -15.45 27.48 -11.08
C LEU A 56 -16.47 27.09 -9.97
N GLY A 57 -16.51 27.84 -8.88
CA GLY A 57 -17.33 27.54 -7.71
C GLY A 57 -16.77 26.42 -6.82
N TRP A 58 -15.50 26.03 -6.99
CA TRP A 58 -14.88 25.05 -6.08
C TRP A 58 -14.53 25.73 -4.76
N GLN A 59 -14.93 25.13 -3.64
CA GLN A 59 -14.86 25.77 -2.33
C GLN A 59 -13.84 25.07 -1.43
N ALA A 60 -12.75 25.76 -1.11
CA ALA A 60 -11.78 25.31 -0.12
C ALA A 60 -12.32 25.58 1.30
N ARG A 61 -12.28 24.58 2.18
CA ARG A 61 -12.73 24.67 3.58
C ARG A 61 -11.59 25.07 4.53
N GLY A 62 -10.77 26.02 4.09
CA GLY A 62 -9.57 26.46 4.79
C GLY A 62 -8.56 27.10 3.84
N ASP A 63 -7.48 27.63 4.40
CA ASP A 63 -6.40 28.25 3.64
C ASP A 63 -5.38 27.20 3.19
N LEU A 64 -5.30 26.94 1.88
CA LEU A 64 -4.39 25.97 1.30
C LEU A 64 -2.96 26.52 1.10
N ILE A 65 -2.80 27.85 1.03
CA ILE A 65 -1.54 28.50 0.62
C ILE A 65 -0.80 29.00 1.85
N ALA A 66 -1.45 29.80 2.70
CA ALA A 66 -0.85 30.35 3.92
C ALA A 66 -1.14 29.51 5.18
N GLY A 67 -2.00 28.50 5.08
CA GLY A 67 -2.27 27.54 6.15
C GLY A 67 -1.12 26.57 6.45
N SER A 68 -1.31 25.70 7.44
CA SER A 68 -0.31 24.68 7.78
C SER A 68 -0.11 23.72 6.59
N PRO A 69 1.15 23.44 6.20
CA PRO A 69 1.46 22.67 5.00
C PRO A 69 1.07 21.19 5.07
N ASP A 70 0.91 20.66 6.27
CA ASP A 70 0.63 19.27 6.61
C ASP A 70 -0.84 19.02 6.96
N VAL A 71 -1.61 20.09 7.26
CA VAL A 71 -3.05 20.02 7.50
C VAL A 71 -3.80 19.88 6.17
N PRO A 72 -4.63 18.83 5.99
CA PRO A 72 -5.43 18.69 4.77
C PRO A 72 -6.58 19.70 4.71
N VAL A 73 -6.67 20.44 3.59
CA VAL A 73 -7.78 21.33 3.26
C VAL A 73 -8.72 20.60 2.30
N GLY A 74 -9.99 20.48 2.68
CA GLY A 74 -11.02 19.88 1.83
C GLY A 74 -11.51 20.86 0.78
N ILE A 75 -11.43 20.51 -0.49
CA ILE A 75 -11.99 21.29 -1.61
C ILE A 75 -13.25 20.60 -2.12
N ALA A 76 -14.39 21.27 -2.01
CA ALA A 76 -15.66 20.81 -2.56
C ALA A 76 -15.73 21.11 -4.07
N VAL A 77 -16.12 20.11 -4.86
CA VAL A 77 -16.20 20.15 -6.32
C VAL A 77 -17.66 19.97 -6.74
N PRO A 78 -18.37 21.04 -7.14
CA PRO A 78 -19.81 21.00 -7.42
C PRO A 78 -20.23 19.93 -8.44
N GLY A 79 -19.46 19.73 -9.51
CA GLY A 79 -19.76 18.73 -10.54
C GLY A 79 -19.59 17.27 -10.09
N LEU A 80 -19.06 17.02 -8.88
CA LEU A 80 -18.76 15.69 -8.35
C LEU A 80 -19.49 15.37 -7.03
N THR A 81 -20.41 16.24 -6.58
CA THR A 81 -21.30 15.96 -5.44
C THR A 81 -22.43 15.00 -5.82
N ASP A 82 -23.13 14.46 -4.82
CA ASP A 82 -24.31 13.62 -5.07
C ASP A 82 -25.35 14.41 -5.90
N GLY A 83 -25.83 13.81 -6.98
CA GLY A 83 -26.78 14.43 -7.92
C GLY A 83 -26.18 15.18 -9.12
N GLY A 84 -24.84 15.25 -9.25
CA GLY A 84 -24.19 15.91 -10.39
C GLY A 84 -24.03 15.04 -11.64
N ASP A 85 -24.18 15.65 -12.82
CA ASP A 85 -24.11 15.00 -14.14
C ASP A 85 -22.73 14.38 -14.47
N HIS A 86 -21.68 14.83 -13.79
CA HIS A 86 -20.29 14.42 -14.06
C HIS A 86 -19.68 13.53 -12.98
N ARG A 87 -20.50 12.88 -12.14
CA ARG A 87 -20.01 12.01 -11.08
C ARG A 87 -19.11 10.90 -11.65
N LEU A 88 -17.87 10.87 -11.17
CA LEU A 88 -16.94 9.79 -11.50
C LEU A 88 -17.36 8.51 -10.74
N PRO A 89 -17.38 7.33 -11.38
CA PRO A 89 -17.85 6.08 -10.78
C PRO A 89 -16.82 5.43 -9.84
N PHE A 90 -16.17 6.23 -8.98
CA PHE A 90 -15.05 5.76 -8.16
C PHE A 90 -15.50 5.26 -6.80
N GLY A 91 -15.45 3.93 -6.62
CA GLY A 91 -15.44 3.34 -5.28
C GLY A 91 -14.18 3.70 -4.48
N LYS A 92 -14.18 3.46 -3.16
CA LYS A 92 -13.05 3.79 -2.26
C LYS A 92 -11.70 3.27 -2.77
N VAL A 93 -11.66 1.99 -3.17
CA VAL A 93 -10.44 1.32 -3.64
C VAL A 93 -9.95 1.91 -4.95
N MET A 94 -10.86 2.14 -5.91
CA MET A 94 -10.52 2.73 -7.21
C MET A 94 -9.94 4.12 -7.03
N ARG A 95 -10.60 4.99 -6.24
CA ARG A 95 -10.13 6.35 -5.94
C ARG A 95 -8.71 6.36 -5.39
N SER A 96 -8.44 5.52 -4.39
CA SER A 96 -7.10 5.41 -3.79
C SER A 96 -6.05 4.89 -4.77
N ARG A 97 -6.40 3.93 -5.63
CA ARG A 97 -5.51 3.41 -6.68
C ARG A 97 -5.18 4.47 -7.73
N VAL A 98 -6.18 5.21 -8.20
CA VAL A 98 -6.02 6.27 -9.20
C VAL A 98 -5.22 7.44 -8.61
N SER A 99 -5.51 7.88 -7.38
CA SER A 99 -4.73 8.93 -6.72
C SER A 99 -3.26 8.54 -6.51
N GLY A 100 -3.01 7.29 -6.11
CA GLY A 100 -1.64 6.75 -6.02
C GLY A 100 -0.97 6.61 -7.39
N TRP A 101 -1.72 6.29 -8.44
CA TRP A 101 -1.23 6.27 -9.81
C TRP A 101 -0.83 7.66 -10.30
N THR A 102 -1.69 8.67 -10.10
CA THR A 102 -1.37 10.08 -10.41
C THR A 102 -0.07 10.50 -9.74
N SER A 103 0.08 10.18 -8.45
CA SER A 103 1.29 10.49 -7.69
C SER A 103 2.54 9.80 -8.26
N ARG A 104 2.43 8.52 -8.66
CA ARG A 104 3.56 7.79 -9.29
C ARG A 104 3.92 8.36 -10.66
N THR A 105 2.93 8.67 -11.50
CA THR A 105 3.16 9.26 -12.82
C THR A 105 3.87 10.61 -12.68
N LEU A 106 3.37 11.49 -11.82
CA LEU A 106 3.95 12.82 -11.58
C LEU A 106 5.35 12.80 -10.94
N ASN A 107 5.73 11.69 -10.28
CA ASN A 107 7.04 11.51 -9.67
C ASN A 107 7.99 10.63 -10.49
N ALA A 108 7.58 10.18 -11.69
CA ALA A 108 8.46 9.41 -12.56
C ALA A 108 9.68 10.25 -12.97
N LYS A 109 10.86 9.61 -13.04
CA LYS A 109 12.14 10.29 -13.29
C LYS A 109 12.11 11.24 -14.50
N PRO A 110 11.48 10.90 -15.65
CA PRO A 110 11.38 11.81 -16.80
C PRO A 110 10.61 13.10 -16.55
N VAL A 111 9.66 13.13 -15.59
CA VAL A 111 8.68 14.24 -15.45
C VAL A 111 8.71 14.94 -14.09
N LYS A 112 9.33 14.34 -13.06
CA LYS A 112 9.29 14.89 -11.68
C LYS A 112 9.89 16.31 -11.52
N LYS A 113 10.66 16.78 -12.51
CA LYS A 113 11.28 18.11 -12.57
C LYS A 113 10.82 18.95 -13.76
N THR A 114 9.81 18.53 -14.50
CA THR A 114 9.33 19.27 -15.68
C THR A 114 8.28 20.30 -15.29
N PRO A 115 8.02 21.30 -16.16
CA PRO A 115 6.96 22.27 -15.94
C PRO A 115 5.57 21.62 -15.83
N PRO A 116 4.58 22.30 -15.22
CA PRO A 116 3.21 21.80 -15.08
C PRO A 116 2.59 21.29 -16.38
N ALA A 117 2.83 21.97 -17.52
CA ALA A 117 2.33 21.56 -18.83
C ALA A 117 2.82 20.16 -19.24
N ALA A 118 4.12 19.88 -19.09
CA ALA A 118 4.70 18.57 -19.38
C ALA A 118 4.20 17.50 -18.39
N ARG A 119 4.00 17.86 -17.12
CA ARG A 119 3.46 16.94 -16.10
C ARG A 119 2.00 16.59 -16.36
N LEU A 120 1.20 17.55 -16.80
CA LEU A 120 -0.19 17.36 -17.20
C LEU A 120 -0.26 16.52 -18.49
N ALA A 121 0.54 16.85 -19.51
CA ALA A 121 0.66 16.06 -20.73
C ALA A 121 1.01 14.60 -20.40
N ALA A 122 2.00 14.37 -19.54
CA ALA A 122 2.37 13.04 -19.09
C ALA A 122 1.21 12.27 -18.43
N LEU A 123 0.35 12.94 -17.64
CA LEU A 123 -0.85 12.32 -17.08
C LEU A 123 -1.87 11.94 -18.15
N PHE A 124 -2.12 12.81 -19.13
CA PHE A 124 -3.03 12.50 -20.25
C PHE A 124 -2.53 11.31 -21.08
N LEU A 125 -1.26 11.34 -21.47
CA LEU A 125 -0.63 10.30 -22.28
C LEU A 125 -0.55 8.98 -21.51
N ALA A 126 -0.22 9.02 -20.22
CA ALA A 126 -0.25 7.82 -19.39
C ALA A 126 -1.67 7.28 -19.25
N ALA A 127 -2.68 8.12 -19.00
CA ALA A 127 -4.07 7.69 -18.83
C ALA A 127 -4.63 6.98 -20.08
N HIS A 128 -4.31 7.49 -21.27
CA HIS A 128 -4.82 6.97 -22.54
C HIS A 128 -3.89 5.97 -23.22
N GLY A 129 -2.64 5.90 -22.78
CA GLY A 129 -1.58 5.11 -23.39
C GLY A 129 -1.68 3.62 -23.06
N ARG A 130 -1.21 2.81 -23.99
CA ARG A 130 -0.98 1.37 -23.85
C ARG A 130 0.52 1.11 -23.58
N PRO A 131 0.87 0.07 -22.80
CA PRO A 131 2.26 -0.14 -22.38
C PRO A 131 3.19 -0.58 -23.52
N TYR A 132 2.72 -1.35 -24.50
CA TYR A 132 3.58 -1.98 -25.52
C TYR A 132 3.15 -1.69 -26.95
N ARG A 133 2.20 -0.77 -27.14
CA ARG A 133 1.67 -0.42 -28.46
C ARG A 133 1.53 1.09 -28.59
N PRO A 134 1.80 1.64 -29.78
CA PRO A 134 1.49 3.03 -30.04
C PRO A 134 0.03 3.35 -29.73
N SER A 135 -0.20 4.56 -29.24
CA SER A 135 -1.50 5.10 -28.88
C SER A 135 -1.69 6.43 -29.60
N VAL A 136 -2.94 6.80 -29.88
CA VAL A 136 -3.25 8.09 -30.49
C VAL A 136 -3.40 9.14 -29.39
N LEU A 137 -2.91 10.36 -29.65
CA LEU A 137 -3.06 11.50 -28.76
C LEU A 137 -4.55 11.73 -28.46
N PRO A 138 -4.94 11.93 -27.20
CA PRO A 138 -6.33 12.24 -26.86
C PRO A 138 -6.79 13.51 -27.58
N GLU A 139 -8.00 13.48 -28.15
CA GLU A 139 -8.60 14.67 -28.79
C GLU A 139 -8.69 15.84 -27.81
N ASP A 140 -9.04 15.52 -26.56
CA ASP A 140 -9.16 16.45 -25.43
C ASP A 140 -7.83 16.88 -24.80
N LEU A 141 -6.68 16.55 -25.41
CA LEU A 141 -5.37 16.98 -24.94
C LEU A 141 -5.20 18.50 -25.12
N PRO A 142 -5.02 19.28 -24.03
CA PRO A 142 -4.89 20.73 -24.12
C PRO A 142 -3.70 21.19 -24.97
N GLU A 143 -3.82 22.34 -25.63
CA GLU A 143 -2.78 22.87 -26.53
C GLU A 143 -1.42 23.05 -25.84
N HIS A 144 -1.40 23.60 -24.63
CA HIS A 144 -0.15 23.73 -23.86
C HIS A 144 0.45 22.37 -23.46
N CYS A 145 -0.36 21.30 -23.38
CA CYS A 145 0.15 19.94 -23.21
C CYS A 145 0.78 19.42 -24.51
N ARG A 146 0.18 19.72 -25.67
CA ARG A 146 0.73 19.38 -26.99
C ARG A 146 2.10 20.04 -27.22
N ALA A 147 2.23 21.31 -26.84
CA ALA A 147 3.49 22.05 -26.91
C ALA A 147 4.61 21.42 -26.05
N ALA A 148 4.27 20.64 -25.02
CA ALA A 148 5.23 19.99 -24.14
C ALA A 148 5.66 18.57 -24.61
N LEU A 149 5.05 18.02 -25.66
CA LEU A 149 5.35 16.67 -26.15
C LEU A 149 6.82 16.47 -26.59
N PRO A 150 7.48 17.43 -27.28
CA PRO A 150 8.89 17.27 -27.64
C PRO A 150 9.82 17.14 -26.43
N ASP A 151 9.56 17.88 -25.34
CA ASP A 151 10.34 17.77 -24.09
C ASP A 151 10.11 16.39 -23.42
N LEU A 152 8.90 15.85 -23.50
CA LEU A 152 8.61 14.50 -23.02
C LEU A 152 9.32 13.40 -23.83
N LEU A 153 9.49 13.60 -25.14
CA LEU A 153 10.30 12.71 -25.98
C LEU A 153 11.79 12.81 -25.61
N ALA A 154 12.34 14.03 -25.52
CA ALA A 154 13.74 14.25 -25.15
C ALA A 154 14.10 13.68 -23.76
N ARG A 155 13.14 13.64 -22.84
CA ARG A 155 13.31 13.11 -21.48
C ARG A 155 13.03 11.60 -21.36
N ASN A 156 12.76 10.91 -22.47
CA ASN A 156 12.41 9.49 -22.51
C ASN A 156 11.12 9.14 -21.73
N PHE A 157 10.20 10.11 -21.55
CA PHE A 157 8.84 9.78 -21.14
C PHE A 157 8.08 9.15 -22.32
N LEU A 158 8.32 9.65 -23.52
CA LEU A 158 7.92 9.02 -24.77
C LEU A 158 9.13 8.31 -25.39
N LYS A 159 8.89 7.15 -26.00
CA LYS A 159 9.86 6.43 -26.83
C LYS A 159 9.78 6.91 -28.28
N GLU A 160 8.55 7.08 -28.77
CA GLU A 160 8.23 7.49 -30.12
C GLU A 160 7.12 8.55 -30.06
N LEU A 161 7.18 9.51 -30.98
CA LEU A 161 6.16 10.51 -31.25
C LEU A 161 6.18 10.77 -32.76
N ASP A 162 5.11 10.39 -33.46
CA ASP A 162 4.95 10.54 -34.90
C ASP A 162 3.54 11.06 -35.20
N GLY A 163 3.45 12.33 -35.60
CA GLY A 163 2.19 13.05 -35.71
C GLY A 163 1.37 12.96 -34.43
N ASP A 164 0.16 12.40 -34.54
CA ASP A 164 -0.74 12.16 -33.40
C ASP A 164 -0.57 10.79 -32.75
N THR A 165 0.46 10.02 -33.11
CA THR A 165 0.74 8.71 -32.52
C THR A 165 1.94 8.79 -31.59
N TYR A 166 1.87 8.12 -30.43
CA TYR A 166 2.96 8.08 -29.45
C TYR A 166 3.12 6.70 -28.82
N LEU A 167 4.34 6.40 -28.36
CA LEU A 167 4.65 5.23 -27.54
C LEU A 167 5.28 5.67 -26.21
N LEU A 168 4.83 5.08 -25.10
CA LEU A 168 5.42 5.36 -23.79
C LEU A 168 6.85 4.80 -23.69
N GLY A 169 7.74 5.59 -23.10
CA GLY A 169 9.12 5.21 -22.78
C GLY A 169 9.18 4.00 -21.87
N ASP A 170 10.17 3.13 -22.09
CA ASP A 170 10.29 1.83 -21.40
C ASP A 170 10.22 1.96 -19.87
N ALA A 171 10.86 3.00 -19.31
CA ALA A 171 10.88 3.29 -17.88
C ALA A 171 9.52 3.69 -17.29
N VAL A 172 8.56 4.11 -18.12
CA VAL A 172 7.24 4.62 -17.70
C VAL A 172 6.07 3.82 -18.27
N ARG A 173 6.31 2.72 -19.01
CA ARG A 173 5.23 1.81 -19.48
C ARG A 173 4.36 1.29 -18.34
N HIS A 174 4.96 1.10 -17.17
CA HIS A 174 4.25 0.69 -15.97
C HIS A 174 3.24 1.74 -15.47
N VAL A 175 3.23 2.98 -15.96
CA VAL A 175 2.17 3.95 -15.64
C VAL A 175 1.08 4.04 -16.70
N ALA A 176 1.10 3.20 -17.75
CA ALA A 176 0.00 3.13 -18.71
C ALA A 176 -1.35 2.85 -18.01
N GLY A 177 -2.36 3.63 -18.36
CA GLY A 177 -3.72 3.61 -17.81
C GLY A 177 -4.62 2.64 -18.57
N LYS A 178 -4.48 2.57 -19.91
CA LYS A 178 -5.09 1.51 -20.73
C LYS A 178 -4.19 0.28 -20.73
N ARG A 179 -4.04 -0.31 -19.54
CA ARG A 179 -3.60 -1.70 -19.47
C ARG A 179 -4.77 -2.53 -19.97
N THR A 180 -4.57 -3.31 -21.03
CA THR A 180 -5.38 -4.50 -21.23
C THR A 180 -5.41 -5.19 -19.87
N ALA A 181 -6.59 -5.53 -19.36
CA ALA A 181 -6.65 -6.39 -18.18
C ALA A 181 -5.68 -7.53 -18.48
N PRO A 182 -4.65 -7.76 -17.65
CA PRO A 182 -3.91 -9.00 -17.81
C PRO A 182 -5.00 -10.07 -17.81
N VAL A 183 -5.07 -10.89 -18.88
CA VAL A 183 -5.73 -12.21 -18.79
C VAL A 183 -5.31 -12.71 -17.42
N PRO A 184 -6.25 -12.97 -16.49
CA PRO A 184 -5.97 -13.04 -15.07
C PRO A 184 -4.71 -13.86 -14.90
N THR A 185 -3.60 -13.16 -14.68
CA THR A 185 -2.33 -13.82 -14.53
C THR A 185 -2.48 -14.41 -13.16
N VAL A 186 -2.78 -15.71 -13.13
CA VAL A 186 -2.31 -16.58 -12.07
C VAL A 186 -0.93 -16.07 -11.77
N ARG A 187 -0.78 -15.54 -10.56
CA ARG A 187 0.42 -14.90 -10.05
C ARG A 187 1.60 -15.78 -10.46
N VAL A 188 2.31 -15.44 -11.53
CA VAL A 188 3.55 -16.13 -11.87
C VAL A 188 4.49 -15.68 -10.76
N PRO A 189 4.93 -16.60 -9.88
CA PRO A 189 5.98 -16.31 -8.92
C PRO A 189 7.23 -15.86 -9.70
N ASP A 190 8.23 -15.30 -9.01
CA ASP A 190 9.57 -15.18 -9.59
C ASP A 190 9.90 -16.47 -10.38
N GLU A 191 10.48 -16.37 -11.57
CA GLU A 191 10.92 -17.50 -12.41
C GLU A 191 12.12 -18.24 -11.78
N GLU A 192 12.03 -18.54 -10.49
CA GLU A 192 12.66 -19.70 -9.89
C GLU A 192 11.60 -20.80 -9.98
N GLU A 193 11.92 -21.92 -10.64
CA GLU A 193 11.05 -23.09 -10.62
C GLU A 193 10.57 -23.32 -9.17
N PRO A 194 9.26 -23.46 -8.92
CA PRO A 194 8.76 -23.61 -7.56
C PRO A 194 9.38 -24.87 -6.97
N VAL A 195 10.36 -24.67 -6.08
CA VAL A 195 11.02 -25.76 -5.35
C VAL A 195 9.93 -26.63 -4.76
N SER A 196 9.92 -27.92 -5.10
CA SER A 196 8.89 -28.82 -4.57
C SER A 196 9.01 -28.86 -3.05
N TRP A 197 7.89 -29.12 -2.35
CA TRP A 197 7.88 -29.13 -0.89
C TRP A 197 8.89 -30.15 -0.32
N ASP A 198 9.08 -31.27 -0.99
CA ASP A 198 10.04 -32.29 -0.59
C ASP A 198 11.49 -31.88 -0.85
N VAL A 199 11.78 -31.18 -1.95
CA VAL A 199 13.11 -30.61 -2.21
C VAL A 199 13.43 -29.54 -1.16
N TRP A 200 12.49 -28.65 -0.85
CA TRP A 200 12.66 -27.63 0.18
C TRP A 200 12.94 -28.25 1.56
N LYS A 201 12.23 -29.32 1.95
CA LYS A 201 12.51 -30.06 3.19
C LYS A 201 13.88 -30.74 3.15
N GLY A 202 14.31 -31.22 1.98
CA GLY A 202 15.64 -31.81 1.77
C GLY A 202 16.77 -30.83 2.04
N GLU A 203 16.59 -29.56 1.65
CA GLU A 203 17.56 -28.48 1.86
C GLU A 203 17.48 -27.86 3.27
N ALA A 204 16.34 -27.99 3.96
CA ALA A 204 16.15 -27.47 5.31
C ALA A 204 17.08 -28.15 6.33
N SER A 205 17.53 -27.38 7.34
CA SER A 205 18.31 -27.93 8.46
C SER A 205 17.52 -29.00 9.23
N VAL A 206 18.22 -29.94 9.87
CA VAL A 206 17.58 -31.03 10.65
C VAL A 206 16.57 -30.49 11.67
N ALA A 207 16.90 -29.39 12.36
CA ALA A 207 16.02 -28.77 13.33
C ALA A 207 14.77 -28.15 12.68
N LEU A 208 14.93 -27.49 11.53
CA LEU A 208 13.81 -26.89 10.80
C LEU A 208 12.90 -27.97 10.20
N ARG A 209 13.48 -29.05 9.65
CA ARG A 209 12.73 -30.20 9.14
C ARG A 209 11.89 -30.86 10.21
N ARG A 210 12.48 -31.18 11.38
CA ARG A 210 11.73 -31.73 12.53
C ARG A 210 10.58 -30.83 12.97
N HIS A 211 10.80 -29.51 12.99
CA HIS A 211 9.75 -28.55 13.33
C HIS A 211 8.62 -28.54 12.30
N VAL A 212 8.96 -28.56 11.02
CA VAL A 212 7.98 -28.66 9.92
C VAL A 212 7.15 -29.93 10.03
N GLU A 213 7.81 -31.08 10.22
CA GLU A 213 7.16 -32.38 10.39
C GLU A 213 6.24 -32.40 11.62
N ALA A 214 6.66 -31.80 12.74
CA ALA A 214 5.82 -31.67 13.93
C ALA A 214 4.56 -30.83 13.69
N VAL A 215 4.65 -29.77 12.87
CA VAL A 215 3.49 -28.95 12.50
C VAL A 215 2.57 -29.68 11.50
N GLU A 216 3.14 -30.34 10.50
CA GLU A 216 2.41 -31.06 9.45
C GLU A 216 1.68 -32.29 9.99
N SER A 217 2.31 -33.02 10.92
CA SER A 217 1.73 -34.22 11.55
C SER A 217 0.86 -33.94 12.78
N CYS A 218 0.68 -32.67 13.18
CA CYS A 218 -0.06 -32.34 14.39
C CYS A 218 -1.56 -32.68 14.26
N PRO A 219 -2.08 -33.66 15.02
CA PRO A 219 -3.46 -34.12 14.89
C PRO A 219 -4.47 -33.08 15.37
N LEU A 220 -4.08 -32.23 16.32
CA LEU A 220 -4.93 -31.16 16.86
C LEU A 220 -5.05 -29.96 15.91
N CYS A 221 -4.07 -29.75 15.03
CA CYS A 221 -4.09 -28.64 14.09
C CYS A 221 -4.75 -28.99 12.74
N GLY A 222 -4.65 -30.25 12.30
CA GLY A 222 -5.28 -30.74 11.07
C GLY A 222 -4.92 -29.91 9.83
N LEU A 223 -3.66 -29.45 9.73
CA LEU A 223 -3.22 -28.58 8.64
C LEU A 223 -2.91 -29.43 7.39
N SER A 224 -3.38 -28.99 6.23
CA SER A 224 -2.96 -29.61 4.97
C SER A 224 -1.51 -29.27 4.65
N THR A 225 -0.79 -30.20 3.99
CA THR A 225 0.56 -29.98 3.46
C THR A 225 0.66 -28.68 2.66
N ALA A 226 -0.33 -28.38 1.81
CA ALA A 226 -0.37 -27.13 1.04
C ALA A 226 -0.35 -25.86 1.92
N ARG A 227 -1.01 -25.90 3.08
CA ARG A 227 -1.03 -24.75 4.00
C ARG A 227 0.26 -24.63 4.80
N VAL A 228 0.88 -25.77 5.14
CA VAL A 228 2.18 -25.79 5.81
C VAL A 228 3.25 -25.27 4.85
N SER A 229 3.34 -25.83 3.64
CA SER A 229 4.30 -25.42 2.63
C SER A 229 4.17 -23.93 2.26
N GLU A 230 2.95 -23.42 2.05
CA GLU A 230 2.72 -21.99 1.80
C GLU A 230 3.30 -21.11 2.92
N ALA A 231 3.14 -21.52 4.19
CA ALA A 231 3.60 -20.72 5.31
C ALA A 231 5.11 -20.73 5.48
N PHE A 232 5.79 -21.83 5.19
CA PHE A 232 7.25 -21.96 5.32
C PHE A 232 8.02 -21.41 4.11
N MET A 233 7.47 -21.52 2.90
CA MET A 233 8.12 -21.08 1.67
C MET A 233 7.84 -19.61 1.31
N ARG A 234 6.92 -18.95 2.02
CA ARG A 234 6.56 -17.57 1.74
C ARG A 234 7.66 -16.59 2.18
N LYS A 235 8.11 -15.74 1.24
CA LYS A 235 8.97 -14.58 1.55
C LYS A 235 8.31 -13.69 2.62
N PRO A 236 8.95 -13.46 3.78
CA PRO A 236 8.40 -12.64 4.84
C PRO A 236 8.27 -11.19 4.36
N VAL A 237 7.07 -10.62 4.50
CA VAL A 237 6.82 -9.21 4.18
C VAL A 237 6.86 -8.41 5.49
N PRO A 238 7.72 -7.39 5.63
CA PRO A 238 7.75 -6.56 6.82
C PRO A 238 6.38 -5.94 7.06
N ALA A 239 5.75 -6.25 8.20
CA ALA A 239 4.51 -5.58 8.56
C ALA A 239 4.81 -4.13 8.96
N GLN A 240 4.18 -3.16 8.28
CA GLN A 240 4.18 -1.75 8.66
C GLN A 240 2.97 -1.47 9.54
N ALA A 241 3.20 -0.78 10.67
CA ALA A 241 2.13 -0.34 11.57
C ALA A 241 1.76 1.12 11.25
N ASP A 242 0.62 1.29 10.59
CA ASP A 242 0.01 2.61 10.40
C ASP A 242 -0.66 3.10 11.71
N GLU A 243 -0.97 4.39 11.77
CA GLU A 243 -1.59 5.04 12.93
C GLU A 243 -2.88 4.34 13.37
N LYS A 244 -3.68 3.85 12.41
CA LYS A 244 -4.91 3.12 12.70
C LYS A 244 -4.66 1.81 13.43
N VAL A 245 -3.60 1.08 13.09
CA VAL A 245 -3.22 -0.16 13.81
C VAL A 245 -2.75 0.17 15.22
N ARG A 246 -2.04 1.29 15.44
CA ARG A 246 -1.61 1.73 16.78
C ARG A 246 -2.80 2.12 17.66
N ALA A 247 -3.74 2.90 17.12
CA ALA A 247 -4.97 3.26 17.83
C ALA A 247 -5.81 2.02 18.18
N ALA A 248 -5.95 1.07 17.25
CA ALA A 248 -6.65 -0.19 17.51
C ALA A 248 -5.95 -1.06 18.56
N TYR A 249 -4.62 -1.00 18.63
CA TYR A 249 -3.85 -1.68 19.68
C TYR A 249 -4.06 -1.05 21.05
N ALA A 250 -4.01 0.29 21.15
CA ALA A 250 -4.27 1.00 22.40
C ALA A 250 -5.65 0.64 22.96
N ALA A 251 -6.69 0.73 22.11
CA ALA A 251 -8.05 0.35 22.49
C ALA A 251 -8.17 -1.14 22.86
N TRP A 252 -7.45 -2.04 22.18
CA TRP A 252 -7.41 -3.44 22.59
C TRP A 252 -6.79 -3.58 23.97
N ARG A 253 -5.65 -2.93 24.22
CA ARG A 253 -4.86 -3.05 25.45
C ARG A 253 -5.61 -2.58 26.69
N GLU A 254 -6.36 -1.49 26.59
CA GLU A 254 -7.22 -0.97 27.67
C GLU A 254 -8.30 -1.99 28.11
N ASN A 255 -8.72 -2.86 27.20
CA ASN A 255 -9.77 -3.84 27.43
C ASN A 255 -9.24 -5.25 27.75
N GLN A 256 -7.94 -5.40 28.04
CA GLN A 256 -7.36 -6.70 28.40
C GLN A 256 -6.78 -6.68 29.80
N SER A 257 -7.28 -7.56 30.68
CA SER A 257 -6.58 -7.91 31.92
C SER A 257 -5.35 -8.78 31.58
N GLU A 258 -4.17 -8.37 32.03
CA GLU A 258 -2.91 -9.13 31.97
C GLU A 258 -2.61 -9.84 30.62
N PRO A 259 -2.58 -9.10 29.49
CA PRO A 259 -2.42 -9.70 28.16
C PRO A 259 -1.08 -10.46 28.00
N GLY A 260 -0.03 -10.02 28.70
CA GLY A 260 1.29 -10.66 28.70
C GLY A 260 1.30 -12.07 29.30
N PRO A 261 1.01 -12.21 30.62
CA PRO A 261 0.91 -13.51 31.29
C PRO A 261 -0.05 -14.48 30.59
N ARG A 262 -1.21 -13.99 30.15
CA ARG A 262 -2.20 -14.79 29.41
C ARG A 262 -1.62 -15.34 28.10
N ALA A 263 -0.92 -14.51 27.34
CA ALA A 263 -0.31 -14.94 26.08
C ALA A 263 0.81 -15.95 26.29
N ALA A 264 1.65 -15.76 27.30
CA ALA A 264 2.70 -16.70 27.65
C ALA A 264 2.14 -18.07 28.06
N ARG A 265 1.12 -18.08 28.95
CA ARG A 265 0.45 -19.31 29.38
C ARG A 265 -0.17 -20.05 28.20
N PHE A 266 -0.95 -19.34 27.36
CA PHE A 266 -1.52 -19.94 26.16
C PHE A 266 -0.44 -20.55 25.25
N ALA A 267 0.66 -19.85 25.02
CA ALA A 267 1.76 -20.38 24.20
C ALA A 267 2.43 -21.61 24.84
N ALA A 268 2.55 -21.67 26.17
CA ALA A 268 3.06 -22.83 26.89
C ALA A 268 2.12 -24.04 26.75
N ASP A 269 0.84 -23.85 27.06
CA ASP A 269 -0.19 -24.90 27.02
C ASP A 269 -0.36 -25.44 25.59
N PHE A 270 -0.37 -24.54 24.60
CA PHE A 270 -0.42 -24.91 23.19
C PHE A 270 0.79 -25.77 22.81
N ARG A 271 2.01 -25.40 23.24
CA ARG A 271 3.21 -26.20 22.94
C ARG A 271 3.19 -27.56 23.60
N ALA A 272 2.71 -27.64 24.84
CA ALA A 272 2.59 -28.89 25.56
C ALA A 272 1.61 -29.84 24.87
N ALA A 273 0.48 -29.33 24.37
CA ALA A 273 -0.53 -30.13 23.69
C ALA A 273 -0.18 -30.47 22.23
N HIS A 274 0.47 -29.56 21.50
CA HIS A 274 0.68 -29.68 20.06
C HIS A 274 2.09 -30.12 19.65
N GLY A 275 3.08 -30.06 20.54
CA GLY A 275 4.50 -30.28 20.23
C GLY A 275 5.17 -29.14 19.45
N HIS A 276 4.42 -28.11 19.04
CA HIS A 276 4.91 -26.93 18.34
C HIS A 276 4.23 -25.65 18.87
N GLY A 277 4.75 -24.48 18.51
CA GLY A 277 4.16 -23.20 18.93
C GLY A 277 2.90 -22.83 18.14
N PRO A 278 2.02 -21.97 18.67
CA PRO A 278 0.87 -21.48 17.93
C PRO A 278 1.31 -20.56 16.78
N SER A 279 0.50 -20.47 15.73
CA SER A 279 0.59 -19.35 14.79
C SER A 279 0.09 -18.05 15.44
N VAL A 280 0.44 -16.90 14.86
CA VAL A 280 -0.13 -15.58 15.24
C VAL A 280 -1.67 -15.61 15.26
N LYS A 281 -2.28 -16.38 14.33
CA LYS A 281 -3.74 -16.54 14.30
C LYS A 281 -4.25 -17.31 15.51
N GLN A 282 -3.67 -18.49 15.79
CA GLN A 282 -4.09 -19.36 16.88
C GLN A 282 -3.91 -18.67 18.24
N LEU A 283 -2.77 -18.02 18.44
CA LEU A 283 -2.52 -17.25 19.65
C LEU A 283 -3.59 -16.17 19.87
N CYS A 284 -3.82 -15.28 18.90
CA CYS A 284 -4.80 -14.21 19.05
C CYS A 284 -6.24 -14.71 19.21
N GLN A 285 -6.58 -15.88 18.64
CA GLN A 285 -7.89 -16.51 18.87
C GLN A 285 -8.01 -17.08 20.29
N GLY A 286 -6.91 -17.54 20.88
CA GLY A 286 -6.89 -18.11 22.22
C GLY A 286 -6.88 -17.07 23.35
N ILE A 287 -6.31 -15.90 23.12
CA ILE A 287 -6.12 -14.87 24.17
C ILE A 287 -7.15 -13.74 24.11
N SER A 288 -8.11 -13.80 23.19
CA SER A 288 -9.06 -12.71 23.02
C SER A 288 -10.44 -13.20 22.62
N GLU A 289 -11.45 -12.57 23.21
CA GLU A 289 -12.87 -12.91 23.01
C GLU A 289 -13.36 -12.56 21.61
N ARG A 290 -12.84 -11.47 21.01
CA ARG A 290 -13.25 -10.98 19.70
C ARG A 290 -12.17 -11.21 18.66
N LYS A 291 -12.58 -11.59 17.46
CA LYS A 291 -11.67 -11.79 16.31
C LYS A 291 -11.05 -10.47 15.86
N GLN A 292 -9.71 -10.40 15.82
CA GLN A 292 -8.99 -9.20 15.36
C GLN A 292 -8.63 -9.27 13.86
N PRO A 293 -8.60 -8.12 13.17
CA PRO A 293 -8.06 -8.02 11.83
C PRO A 293 -6.59 -8.43 11.77
N ARG A 294 -6.14 -8.99 10.63
CA ARG A 294 -4.79 -9.56 10.46
C ARG A 294 -3.66 -8.60 10.85
N ARG A 295 -3.78 -7.32 10.46
CA ARG A 295 -2.75 -6.30 10.78
C ARG A 295 -2.62 -6.09 12.29
N LEU A 296 -3.73 -6.03 13.01
CA LEU A 296 -3.73 -5.90 14.47
C LEU A 296 -3.09 -7.14 15.12
N ARG A 297 -3.41 -8.36 14.68
CA ARG A 297 -2.79 -9.60 15.22
C ARG A 297 -1.27 -9.62 15.11
N ILE A 298 -0.73 -9.22 13.96
CA ILE A 298 0.72 -9.16 13.77
C ILE A 298 1.35 -8.12 14.70
N TYR A 299 0.71 -6.96 14.84
CA TYR A 299 1.20 -5.90 15.72
C TYR A 299 1.14 -6.31 17.20
N LEU A 300 0.04 -6.92 17.65
CA LEU A 300 -0.13 -7.48 18.99
C LEU A 300 1.01 -8.43 19.37
N VAL A 301 1.29 -9.43 18.52
CA VAL A 301 2.34 -10.41 18.80
C VAL A 301 3.72 -9.76 18.84
N ARG A 302 3.98 -8.76 17.99
CA ARG A 302 5.24 -8.01 18.05
C ARG A 302 5.42 -7.23 19.34
N GLN A 303 4.36 -6.61 19.86
CA GLN A 303 4.43 -5.92 21.15
C GLN A 303 4.66 -6.92 22.29
N LEU A 304 3.96 -8.06 22.29
CA LEU A 304 4.18 -9.12 23.28
C LEU A 304 5.61 -9.72 23.24
N ILE A 305 6.22 -9.79 22.05
CA ILE A 305 7.64 -10.19 21.90
C ILE A 305 8.57 -9.07 22.41
N ALA A 306 8.31 -7.82 22.04
CA ALA A 306 9.10 -6.67 22.48
C ALA A 306 9.08 -6.49 24.01
N GLU A 307 7.96 -6.82 24.64
CA GLU A 307 7.77 -6.80 26.09
C GLU A 307 8.30 -8.06 26.79
N GLY A 308 8.86 -9.01 26.03
CA GLY A 308 9.50 -10.21 26.58
C GLY A 308 8.54 -11.31 27.05
N TRP A 309 7.23 -11.15 26.87
CA TRP A 309 6.23 -12.18 27.20
C TRP A 309 6.24 -13.36 26.24
N LEU A 310 6.57 -13.09 24.97
CA LEU A 310 6.71 -14.10 23.93
C LEU A 310 8.09 -14.03 23.28
N THR A 311 8.47 -15.10 22.61
CA THR A 311 9.58 -15.13 21.67
C THR A 311 9.26 -16.09 20.53
N ASN A 312 9.98 -15.98 19.43
CA ASN A 312 9.87 -16.82 18.24
C ASN A 312 11.24 -17.02 17.61
N THR A 313 11.30 -17.89 16.60
CA THR A 313 12.45 -17.98 15.70
C THR A 313 12.04 -17.33 14.38
N GLU A 314 12.37 -16.06 14.16
CA GLU A 314 12.05 -15.41 12.87
C GLU A 314 12.94 -15.98 11.74
N PRO A 315 12.41 -16.17 10.52
CA PRO A 315 11.03 -15.96 10.07
C PRO A 315 10.12 -17.21 10.20
N VAL A 316 10.52 -18.22 10.97
CA VAL A 316 9.90 -19.56 11.01
C VAL A 316 8.50 -19.52 11.66
N PRO A 317 7.45 -20.00 10.97
CA PRO A 317 6.08 -20.02 11.49
C PRO A 317 5.88 -21.09 12.58
N TRP A 318 4.83 -20.95 13.41
CA TRP A 318 4.50 -21.86 14.53
C TRP A 318 5.60 -22.02 15.59
N THR A 319 6.43 -20.99 15.80
CA THR A 319 7.52 -21.03 16.79
C THR A 319 7.26 -20.21 18.05
N LEU A 320 6.07 -19.59 18.17
CA LEU A 320 5.74 -18.79 19.35
C LEU A 320 5.86 -19.63 20.63
N ARG A 321 6.57 -19.09 21.61
CA ARG A 321 6.79 -19.72 22.91
C ARG A 321 6.90 -18.65 24.01
N PRO A 322 6.75 -19.02 25.28
CA PRO A 322 6.97 -18.10 26.39
C PRO A 322 8.33 -17.42 26.31
N GLY A 323 8.34 -16.10 26.51
CA GLY A 323 9.56 -15.29 26.56
C GLY A 323 10.14 -15.19 27.97
N LYS A 324 11.21 -14.40 28.13
CA LYS A 324 11.93 -14.26 29.40
C LYS A 324 11.06 -13.70 30.53
N ALA A 325 10.11 -12.82 30.23
CA ALA A 325 9.19 -12.25 31.23
C ALA A 325 8.21 -13.29 31.80
N ALA A 326 8.05 -14.44 31.14
CA ALA A 326 7.19 -15.52 31.59
C ALA A 326 7.88 -16.54 32.49
N ALA A 327 9.22 -16.48 32.63
CA ALA A 327 9.93 -17.35 33.54
C ALA A 327 9.59 -16.97 34.99
N PRO A 328 9.31 -17.94 35.88
CA PRO A 328 9.17 -17.63 37.29
C PRO A 328 10.47 -16.96 37.76
N SER A 329 10.36 -15.79 38.36
CA SER A 329 11.48 -15.10 38.99
C SER A 329 12.04 -16.01 40.09
N GLY A 330 13.09 -16.77 39.76
CA GLY A 330 13.83 -17.61 40.70
C GLY A 330 13.73 -19.11 40.41
N THR A 331 14.55 -19.62 39.49
CA THR A 331 15.16 -20.95 39.67
C THR A 331 16.54 -20.92 39.00
N SER A 332 17.57 -20.66 39.80
CA SER A 332 18.95 -20.88 39.39
C SER A 332 19.15 -22.37 39.13
N ALA A 333 19.43 -22.76 37.89
CA ALA A 333 19.92 -24.10 37.60
C ALA A 333 21.31 -24.29 38.24
N PRO A 334 21.66 -25.48 38.75
CA PRO A 334 22.92 -25.70 39.45
C PRO A 334 24.09 -25.57 38.47
N ARG A 335 25.12 -24.83 38.86
CA ARG A 335 26.43 -24.85 38.20
C ARG A 335 27.03 -26.25 38.36
N VAL A 336 27.05 -27.03 37.30
CA VAL A 336 27.93 -28.21 37.21
C VAL A 336 29.36 -27.67 37.12
N ARG A 337 30.15 -27.92 38.17
CA ARG A 337 31.61 -27.79 38.11
C ARG A 337 32.14 -29.01 37.36
N ALA A 338 32.85 -28.77 36.26
CA ALA A 338 33.71 -29.77 35.65
C ALA A 338 34.93 -30.01 36.56
N SER A 339 35.26 -31.28 36.77
CA SER A 339 36.62 -31.75 37.04
C SER A 339 37.10 -32.48 35.80
#